data_AF-A0A7W1GTA3-F1
#
_entry.id   AF-A0A7W1GTA3-F1
#
_cell.length_a   1.000
_cell.length_b   1.000
_cell.length_c   1.000
_cell.angle_alpha   90.00
_cell.angle_beta   90.00
_cell.angle_gamma   90.00
#
_symmetry.space_group_name_H-M   'P 1'
#
loop_
_entity.id
_entity.type
_entity.pdbx_description
1 polymer ?
#
loop_
_entity_poly.entity_id
_entity_poly.type
_entity_poly.pdbx_seq_one_letter_code
_entity_poly.pdbx_strand_id
1 'polypeptide(L)'
;MMDLAENNVVRFISITKKKDGLFANFRVKGMKGGATFSSSISVDLGQANVDASATLEEIIASCAKIAVRMFETKLQFEGLVSV
;
A
#
# COMPACT_ATOMS: atom_id res chain seq x y z
N MET A 1 -1.32 1.54 -22.00
CA MET A 1 -0.32 2.62 -21.87
C MET A 1 -0.60 3.29 -20.54
N MET A 2 0.33 3.24 -19.57
CA MET A 2 0.11 3.85 -18.25
C MET A 2 0.11 5.38 -18.42
N ASP A 3 -0.99 6.01 -18.02
CA ASP A 3 -1.04 7.47 -17.89
C ASP A 3 -0.05 7.89 -16.80
N LEU A 4 0.74 8.95 -17.05
CA LEU A 4 1.65 9.53 -16.06
C LEU A 4 0.91 9.95 -14.80
N ALA A 5 -0.38 10.30 -14.90
CA ALA A 5 -1.24 10.61 -13.77
C ALA A 5 -1.57 9.38 -12.90
N GLU A 6 -1.46 8.16 -13.43
CA GLU A 6 -1.67 6.91 -12.69
C GLU A 6 -0.37 6.31 -12.13
N ASN A 7 0.77 6.87 -12.51
CA ASN A 7 2.09 6.42 -12.06
C ASN A 7 2.29 6.72 -10.58
N ASN A 8 2.63 5.69 -9.79
CA ASN A 8 2.86 5.78 -8.34
C ASN A 8 1.61 6.12 -7.50
N VAL A 9 0.40 5.99 -8.05
CA VAL A 9 -0.83 6.19 -7.28
C VAL A 9 -1.18 4.92 -6.51
N VAL A 10 -1.37 5.06 -5.21
CA VAL A 10 -1.81 3.99 -4.32
C VAL A 10 -3.33 3.86 -4.41
N ARG A 11 -3.81 2.67 -4.79
CA ARG A 11 -5.24 2.39 -4.93
C ARG A 11 -5.70 1.37 -3.92
N PHE A 12 -6.81 1.65 -3.25
CA PHE A 12 -7.53 0.65 -2.48
C PHE A 12 -8.03 -0.47 -3.41
N ILE A 13 -7.95 -1.71 -2.93
CA ILE A 13 -8.33 -2.91 -3.69
C ILE A 13 -9.47 -3.64 -2.98
N SER A 14 -9.31 -3.96 -1.70
CA SER A 14 -10.28 -4.74 -0.94
C SER A 14 -10.01 -4.69 0.56
N ILE A 15 -11.01 -5.08 1.34
CA ILE A 15 -10.81 -5.52 2.73
C ILE A 15 -10.85 -7.05 2.75
N THR A 16 -9.92 -7.69 3.45
CA THR A 16 -9.87 -9.15 3.56
C THR A 16 -9.79 -9.56 5.02
N LYS A 17 -10.64 -10.52 5.41
CA LYS A 17 -10.58 -11.17 6.72
C LYS A 17 -9.60 -12.33 6.67
N LYS A 18 -8.61 -12.32 7.56
CA LYS A 18 -7.69 -13.44 7.81
C LYS A 18 -7.95 -13.97 9.23
N LYS A 19 -7.27 -15.06 9.61
CA LYS A 19 -7.38 -15.63 10.96
C LYS A 19 -7.01 -14.59 12.04
N ASP A 20 -6.04 -13.74 11.74
CA ASP A 20 -5.42 -12.85 12.72
C ASP A 20 -5.99 -11.41 12.70
N GLY A 21 -6.98 -11.13 11.85
CA GLY A 21 -7.57 -9.79 11.77
C GLY A 21 -8.22 -9.43 10.44
N LEU A 22 -8.57 -8.15 10.31
CA LEU A 22 -9.08 -7.53 9.10
C LEU A 22 -7.99 -6.67 8.46
N PHE A 23 -7.85 -6.76 7.14
CA PHE A 23 -6.78 -6.11 6.42
C PHE A 23 -7.32 -5.28 5.27
N ALA A 24 -6.99 -4.00 5.22
CA ALA A 24 -7.20 -3.14 4.06
C ALA A 24 -6.02 -3.33 3.09
N ASN A 25 -6.34 -3.70 1.85
CA ASN A 25 -5.34 -3.97 0.83
C ASN A 25 -5.29 -2.84 -0.19
N PHE A 26 -4.08 -2.44 -0.51
CA PHE A 26 -3.77 -1.42 -1.50
C PHE A 26 -2.76 -1.95 -2.50
N ARG A 27 -2.73 -1.32 -3.68
CA ARG A 27 -1.71 -1.59 -4.70
C ARG A 27 -1.20 -0.29 -5.27
N VAL A 28 0.11 -0.23 -5.48
CA VAL A 28 0.77 0.81 -6.26
C VAL A 28 1.45 0.16 -7.45
N LYS A 29 1.38 0.84 -8.60
CA LYS A 29 2.17 0.49 -9.78
C LYS A 29 2.87 1.73 -10.25
N GLY A 30 4.06 1.56 -10.81
CA GLY A 30 4.73 2.66 -11.45
C GLY A 30 5.86 2.26 -12.36
N MET A 31 6.40 3.27 -13.05
CA MET A 31 7.50 3.14 -13.98
C MET A 31 8.48 4.29 -13.78
N LYS A 32 9.77 3.96 -13.71
CA LYS A 32 10.87 4.94 -13.63
C LYS A 32 12.11 4.39 -14.33
N GLY A 33 12.69 5.17 -15.25
CA GLY A 33 13.94 4.81 -15.94
C GLY A 33 13.88 3.49 -16.73
N GLY A 34 12.72 3.14 -17.29
CA GLY A 34 12.51 1.87 -18.01
C GLY A 34 12.19 0.67 -17.11
N ALA A 35 12.31 0.78 -15.78
CA ALA A 35 11.87 -0.24 -14.84
C ALA A 35 10.39 -0.03 -14.47
N THR A 36 9.61 -1.12 -14.48
CA THR A 36 8.23 -1.14 -13.96
C THR A 36 8.22 -1.82 -12.61
N PHE A 37 7.48 -1.28 -11.65
CA PHE A 37 7.27 -1.90 -10.35
C PHE A 37 5.78 -2.01 -10.02
N SER A 38 5.45 -3.00 -9.21
CA SER A 38 4.14 -3.18 -8.61
C SER A 38 4.34 -3.63 -7.18
N SER A 39 3.72 -2.95 -6.23
CA SER A 39 3.78 -3.33 -4.81
C SER A 39 2.37 -3.46 -4.24
N SER A 40 2.18 -4.45 -3.38
CA SER A 40 0.94 -4.69 -2.65
C SER A 40 1.16 -4.34 -1.19
N ILE A 41 0.21 -3.62 -0.59
CA ILE A 41 0.27 -3.15 0.80
C ILE A 41 -0.94 -3.71 1.51
N SER A 42 -0.72 -4.29 2.69
CA SER A 42 -1.78 -4.83 3.54
C SER A 42 -1.65 -4.19 4.91
N VAL A 43 -2.66 -3.45 5.32
CA VAL A 43 -2.69 -2.73 6.59
C VAL A 43 -3.74 -3.39 7.48
N ASP A 44 -3.32 -3.83 8.65
CA ASP A 44 -4.23 -4.32 9.69
C ASP A 44 -5.09 -3.16 10.20
N LEU A 45 -6.41 -3.33 10.17
CA LEU A 45 -7.38 -2.35 10.65
C LEU A 45 -7.16 -2.03 12.14
N GLY A 46 -6.81 -3.03 12.95
CA GLY A 46 -6.52 -2.84 14.38
C GLY A 46 -5.32 -1.94 14.62
N GLN A 47 -4.27 -2.05 13.80
CA GLN A 47 -3.11 -1.15 13.84
C GLN A 47 -3.46 0.27 13.38
N ALA A 48 -4.48 0.41 12.53
CA ALA A 48 -5.03 1.69 12.08
C ALA A 48 -6.07 2.28 13.03
N ASN A 49 -6.33 1.65 14.19
CA ASN A 49 -7.37 2.04 15.16
C ASN A 49 -8.77 2.19 14.52
N VAL A 50 -9.11 1.31 13.59
CA VAL A 50 -10.44 1.22 12.97
C VAL A 50 -10.93 -0.22 13.00
N ASP A 51 -12.23 -0.43 12.88
CA ASP A 51 -12.85 -1.75 12.87
C ASP A 51 -13.89 -1.90 11.74
N ALA A 52 -14.60 -3.04 11.72
CA ALA A 52 -15.57 -3.38 10.68
C ALA A 52 -16.86 -2.54 10.72
N SER A 53 -17.10 -1.77 11.78
CA SER A 53 -18.26 -0.87 11.90
C SER A 53 -18.03 0.49 11.25
N ALA A 54 -16.76 0.85 11.01
CA ALA A 54 -16.40 2.09 10.32
C ALA A 54 -16.81 2.05 8.85
N THR A 55 -17.04 3.23 8.28
CA THR A 55 -17.29 3.38 6.84
C THR A 55 -16.04 3.00 6.03
N LEU A 56 -16.25 2.67 4.77
CA LEU A 56 -15.14 2.32 3.88
C LEU A 56 -14.15 3.48 3.73
N GLU A 57 -14.67 4.70 3.64
CA GLU A 57 -13.88 5.93 3.54
C GLU A 57 -13.00 6.14 4.77
N GLU A 58 -13.53 5.92 5.98
CA GLU A 58 -12.79 6.02 7.24
C GLU A 58 -11.68 4.97 7.34
N ILE A 59 -11.98 3.73 6.91
CA ILE A 59 -10.99 2.64 6.87
C ILE A 59 -9.86 2.99 5.90
N ILE A 60 -10.21 3.43 4.69
CA ILE A 60 -9.23 3.84 3.67
C ILE A 60 -8.35 4.98 4.20
N ALA A 61 -8.95 6.03 4.75
CA ALA A 61 -8.22 7.19 5.24
C ALA A 61 -7.28 6.84 6.40
N SER A 62 -7.72 6.01 7.34
CA SER A 62 -6.92 5.62 8.51
C SER A 62 -5.77 4.68 8.13
N CYS A 63 -6.04 3.67 7.30
CA CYS A 63 -4.99 2.77 6.80
C CYS A 63 -4.00 3.48 5.88
N ALA A 64 -4.45 4.46 5.08
CA ALA A 64 -3.57 5.24 4.21
C ALA A 64 -2.51 6.02 5.01
N LYS A 65 -2.85 6.58 6.18
CA LYS A 65 -1.89 7.28 7.06
C LYS A 65 -0.71 6.39 7.49
N ILE A 66 -0.96 5.09 7.68
CA ILE A 66 0.11 4.10 7.97
C ILE A 66 0.87 3.77 6.69
N ALA A 67 0.15 3.47 5.61
CA ALA A 67 0.74 3.08 4.33
C ALA A 67 1.67 4.15 3.75
N VAL A 68 1.37 5.45 3.95
CA VAL A 68 2.20 6.56 3.47
C VAL A 68 3.64 6.47 3.99
N ARG A 69 3.82 6.07 5.26
CA ARG A 69 5.15 5.91 5.87
C ARG A 69 5.98 4.82 5.20
N MET A 70 5.35 3.85 4.57
CA MET A 70 6.04 2.78 3.85
C MET A 70 6.78 3.30 2.61
N PHE A 71 6.29 4.37 1.97
CA PHE A 71 6.91 4.92 0.75
C PHE A 71 8.16 5.76 1.01
N GLU A 72 8.43 6.12 2.27
CA GLU A 72 9.72 6.70 2.69
C GLU A 72 10.82 5.63 2.84
N THR A 73 10.46 4.35 2.74
CA THR A 73 11.42 3.24 2.86
C THR A 73 12.30 3.15 1.62
N LYS A 74 13.61 3.13 1.81
CA LYS A 74 14.58 2.82 0.75
C LYS A 74 14.51 1.32 0.44
N LEU A 75 14.02 0.97 -0.74
CA LEU A 75 14.08 -0.40 -1.26
C LEU A 75 15.52 -0.73 -1.65
N GLN A 76 15.99 -1.90 -1.22
CA GLN A 76 17.30 -2.44 -1.59
C GLN A 76 17.11 -3.67 -2.46
N PHE A 77 17.94 -3.81 -3.48
CA PHE A 77 17.99 -5.02 -4.29
C PHE A 77 18.92 -6.03 -3.63
N GLU A 78 18.47 -7.28 -3.53
CA GLU A 78 19.33 -8.37 -3.09
C GLU A 78 20.56 -8.47 -4.01
N GLY A 79 21.76 -8.60 -3.43
CA GLY A 79 23.02 -8.71 -4.17
C GLY A 79 23.63 -7.40 -4.68
N LEU A 80 22.91 -6.27 -4.60
CA LEU A 80 23.47 -4.92 -4.82
C LEU A 80 23.95 -4.38 -3.48
N VAL A 81 25.18 -4.76 -3.11
CA VAL A 81 25.85 -4.23 -1.92
C VAL A 81 25.88 -2.71 -2.02
N SER A 82 25.35 -2.01 -1.01
CA SER A 82 25.49 -0.57 -0.89
C SER A 82 26.98 -0.25 -0.69
N VAL A 83 27.63 0.33 -1.70
CA VAL A 83 28.94 0.97 -1.53
C VAL A 83 28.72 2.36 -0.95
#